data_AF-A0A965D7Q6-F1
#
_entry.id   AF-A0A965D7Q6-F1
#
_cell.length_a   1.000
_cell.length_b   1.000
_cell.length_c   1.000
_cell.angle_alpha   90.00
_cell.angle_beta   90.00
_cell.angle_gamma   90.00
#
_symmetry.space_group_name_H-M   'P 1'
#
loop_
_entity.id
_entity.type
_entity.pdbx_description
1 polymer ?
#
loop_
_entity_poly.entity_id
_entity_poly.type
_entity_poly.pdbx_seq_one_letter_code
_entity_poly.pdbx_strand_id
1 'polypeptide(L)'
;VAARHLHQAGFDVHVTALPPSSDRPTPRDAQAAWQRFAACGLVVHQTPPFTWDIAIDALLGIGGKPGLAGPLAEWLRAMNQAHAPVLCIDTPSGLDAETGTWHGPPERGPSSRHTLSLLTLKPGLFTRDGRDWAGDVWWDGLGVERATPGLAAAPNAAASQTASPESPTPDAQLLAAPTLSVSAHASHKGQFGDMAVVGGDVGMEGAAWLAGSAALHAGAGRVWVCLLARQAAQPLSSEGDAPHPRALMTRTLDALDVRQTHVVCGCGGGDAVRAALPRLLSSAKSLVLDADALNAIAQDPALQHLLCQRGTRSLPTILTPHPLEAARLQGCSTQEIQANRLGQAQRLAERFGAVVVLKGSGTVIAQAHRIPGINPSGNARLASAGTGDVLAGMIGARLAQGDDAWQAATQAVFWHGQAADQWPPQLPLIADRLAEISPGRRTASGLP
;
A
#
# COMPACT_ATOMS: atom_id res chain seq x y z
N VAL A 1 17.03 -11.49 -27.20
CA VAL A 1 17.60 -10.16 -27.51
C VAL A 1 18.84 -9.87 -26.67
N ALA A 2 18.74 -9.89 -25.34
CA ALA A 2 19.87 -9.63 -24.43
C ALA A 2 21.13 -10.46 -24.75
N ALA A 3 21.01 -11.79 -24.89
CA ALA A 3 22.12 -12.68 -25.21
C ALA A 3 22.94 -12.23 -26.44
N ARG A 4 22.27 -11.82 -27.53
CA ARG A 4 22.92 -11.30 -28.73
C ARG A 4 23.72 -10.03 -28.44
N HIS A 5 23.12 -9.08 -27.73
CA HIS A 5 23.79 -7.82 -27.43
C HIS A 5 24.97 -8.00 -26.48
N LEU A 6 24.84 -8.86 -25.47
CA LEU A 6 25.93 -9.19 -24.55
C LEU A 6 27.09 -9.88 -25.27
N HIS A 7 26.78 -10.84 -26.15
CA HIS A 7 27.80 -11.50 -26.95
C HIS A 7 28.53 -10.52 -27.89
N GLN A 8 27.79 -9.63 -28.55
CA GLN A 8 28.38 -8.57 -29.38
C GLN A 8 29.26 -7.60 -28.57
N ALA A 9 28.96 -7.40 -27.29
CA ALA A 9 29.76 -6.61 -26.36
C ALA A 9 30.95 -7.39 -25.77
N GLY A 10 31.16 -8.65 -26.14
CA GLY A 10 32.31 -9.46 -25.74
C GLY A 10 32.14 -10.21 -24.40
N PHE A 11 30.93 -10.29 -23.86
CA PHE A 11 30.67 -11.09 -22.66
C PHE A 11 30.63 -12.60 -22.99
N ASP A 12 30.99 -13.41 -22.01
CA ASP A 12 30.71 -14.85 -22.04
C ASP A 12 29.22 -15.09 -21.78
N VAL A 13 28.54 -15.72 -22.75
CA VAL A 13 27.08 -15.82 -22.76
C VAL A 13 26.66 -17.27 -22.88
N HIS A 14 26.06 -17.78 -21.81
CA HIS A 14 25.42 -19.10 -21.77
C HIS A 14 23.90 -18.94 -21.89
N VAL A 15 23.28 -19.58 -22.88
CA VAL A 15 21.82 -19.53 -23.06
C VAL A 15 21.21 -20.91 -22.85
N THR A 16 20.26 -21.00 -21.93
CA THR A 16 19.33 -22.13 -21.80
C THR A 16 17.95 -21.73 -22.27
N ALA A 17 17.31 -22.59 -23.06
CA ALA A 17 15.96 -22.36 -23.55
C ALA A 17 15.27 -23.69 -23.85
N LEU A 18 13.95 -23.74 -23.66
CA LEU A 18 13.17 -24.88 -24.13
C LEU A 18 13.11 -24.87 -25.66
N PRO A 19 13.07 -26.05 -26.31
CA PRO A 19 12.82 -26.11 -27.74
C PRO A 19 11.42 -25.55 -28.06
N PRO A 20 11.21 -24.97 -29.25
CA PRO A 20 9.88 -24.58 -29.70
C PRO A 20 8.93 -25.78 -29.67
N SER A 21 7.73 -25.61 -29.11
CA SER A 21 6.69 -26.63 -29.10
C SER A 21 5.68 -26.37 -30.23
N SER A 22 5.21 -27.45 -30.88
CA SER A 22 4.11 -27.40 -31.85
C SER A 22 2.78 -26.94 -31.23
N ASP A 23 2.59 -27.22 -29.94
CA ASP A 23 1.31 -27.03 -29.24
C ASP A 23 1.14 -25.59 -28.73
N ARG A 24 2.24 -24.82 -28.68
CA ARG A 24 2.23 -23.41 -28.31
C ARG A 24 3.19 -22.64 -29.24
N PRO A 25 2.72 -22.17 -30.41
CA PRO A 25 3.57 -21.49 -31.37
C PRO A 25 4.17 -20.24 -30.75
N THR A 26 5.50 -20.11 -30.86
CA THR A 26 6.24 -18.95 -30.38
C THR A 26 5.72 -17.68 -31.06
N PRO A 27 5.49 -16.58 -30.34
CA PRO A 27 5.12 -15.28 -30.93
C PRO A 27 6.10 -14.84 -32.04
N ARG A 28 5.59 -14.13 -33.06
CA ARG A 28 6.37 -13.74 -34.27
C ARG A 28 7.64 -12.95 -33.94
N ASP A 29 7.54 -12.04 -32.97
CA ASP A 29 8.64 -11.23 -32.45
C ASP A 29 9.71 -12.10 -31.77
N ALA A 30 9.30 -13.08 -30.95
CA ALA A 30 10.19 -14.04 -30.34
C ALA A 30 10.86 -14.97 -31.37
N GLN A 31 10.14 -15.40 -32.43
CA GLN A 31 10.73 -16.13 -33.56
C GLN A 31 11.79 -15.29 -34.29
N ALA A 32 11.49 -14.02 -34.60
CA ALA A 32 12.44 -13.12 -35.25
C ALA A 32 13.67 -12.83 -34.35
N ALA A 33 13.46 -12.70 -33.04
CA ALA A 33 14.54 -12.58 -32.07
C ALA A 33 15.42 -13.84 -32.02
N TRP A 34 14.81 -15.03 -32.09
CA TRP A 34 15.51 -16.31 -32.14
C TRP A 34 16.36 -16.46 -33.40
N GLN A 35 15.82 -16.12 -34.57
CA GLN A 35 16.57 -16.15 -35.84
C GLN A 35 17.81 -15.25 -35.80
N ARG A 36 17.66 -14.02 -35.27
CA ARG A 36 18.79 -13.09 -35.09
C ARG A 36 19.82 -13.60 -34.08
N PHE A 37 19.37 -14.30 -33.04
CA PHE A 37 20.27 -14.95 -32.07
C PHE A 37 21.03 -16.12 -32.72
N ALA A 38 20.36 -16.99 -33.46
CA ALA A 38 20.98 -18.14 -34.13
C ALA A 38 22.06 -17.69 -35.14
N ALA A 39 21.85 -16.57 -35.82
CA ALA A 39 22.83 -15.97 -36.73
C ALA A 39 24.14 -15.51 -36.03
N CYS A 40 24.16 -15.43 -34.71
CA CYS A 40 25.36 -15.06 -33.94
C CYS A 40 26.28 -16.26 -33.65
N GLY A 41 25.87 -17.49 -33.95
CA GLY A 41 26.68 -18.68 -33.69
C GLY A 41 26.75 -19.12 -32.21
N LEU A 42 25.91 -18.54 -31.34
CA LEU A 42 25.81 -18.95 -29.93
C LEU A 42 25.10 -20.30 -29.81
N VAL A 43 25.62 -21.16 -28.92
CA VAL A 43 25.04 -22.47 -28.62
C VAL A 43 23.93 -22.32 -27.59
N VAL A 44 22.85 -23.09 -27.75
CA VAL A 44 21.78 -23.23 -26.75
C VAL A 44 22.02 -24.52 -25.99
N HIS A 45 22.06 -24.40 -24.66
CA HIS A 45 22.34 -25.49 -23.75
C HIS A 45 21.05 -26.04 -23.14
N GLN A 46 21.07 -27.32 -22.76
CA GLN A 46 19.94 -27.98 -22.10
C GLN A 46 19.92 -27.73 -20.59
N THR A 47 21.07 -27.38 -20.00
CA THR A 47 21.22 -27.13 -18.56
C THR A 47 21.97 -25.82 -18.32
N PRO A 48 21.67 -25.11 -17.21
CA PRO A 48 22.42 -23.93 -16.81
C PRO A 48 23.87 -24.32 -16.48
N PRO A 49 24.82 -23.37 -16.53
CA PRO A 49 26.18 -23.63 -16.08
C PRO A 49 26.21 -23.83 -14.57
N PHE A 50 27.33 -24.26 -13.98
CA PHE A 50 27.44 -24.38 -12.52
C PHE A 50 27.75 -23.04 -11.83
N THR A 51 28.40 -22.12 -12.55
CA THR A 51 28.81 -20.81 -12.05
C THR A 51 28.54 -19.75 -13.10
N TRP A 52 28.20 -18.54 -12.65
CA TRP A 52 27.95 -17.37 -13.49
C TRP A 52 28.09 -16.10 -12.65
N ASP A 53 28.38 -14.97 -13.30
CA ASP A 53 28.48 -13.66 -12.64
C ASP A 53 27.13 -12.95 -12.51
N ILE A 54 26.21 -13.21 -13.45
CA ILE A 54 24.84 -12.68 -13.45
C ILE A 54 23.90 -13.65 -14.17
N ALA A 55 22.69 -13.81 -13.64
CA ALA A 55 21.61 -14.52 -14.33
C ALA A 55 20.60 -13.53 -14.91
N ILE A 56 20.10 -13.80 -16.12
CA ILE A 56 18.99 -13.06 -16.73
C ILE A 56 17.78 -13.98 -16.77
N ASP A 57 16.80 -13.69 -15.93
CA ASP A 57 15.52 -14.38 -15.92
C ASP A 57 14.61 -13.79 -17.00
N ALA A 58 14.51 -14.49 -18.13
CA ALA A 58 13.60 -14.20 -19.23
C ALA A 58 12.72 -15.43 -19.56
N LEU A 59 12.41 -16.26 -18.57
CA LEU A 59 11.68 -17.52 -18.79
C LEU A 59 10.17 -17.26 -19.03
N LEU A 60 9.54 -16.44 -18.18
CA LEU A 60 8.12 -16.07 -18.26
C LEU A 60 7.92 -14.59 -17.91
N GLY A 61 7.18 -13.87 -18.77
CA GLY A 61 6.65 -12.54 -18.46
C GLY A 61 5.16 -12.60 -18.08
N ILE A 62 4.40 -11.53 -18.35
CA ILE A 62 2.97 -11.41 -18.04
C ILE A 62 2.06 -12.51 -18.63
N GLY A 63 2.49 -13.21 -19.68
CA GLY A 63 1.75 -14.33 -20.29
C GLY A 63 2.01 -15.70 -19.62
N GLY A 64 2.83 -15.72 -18.56
CA GLY A 64 3.13 -16.90 -17.76
C GLY A 64 1.92 -17.31 -16.93
N LYS A 65 1.57 -18.60 -16.95
CA LYS A 65 0.57 -19.15 -16.04
C LYS A 65 1.24 -19.62 -14.74
N PRO A 66 0.54 -19.59 -13.60
CA PRO A 66 0.99 -20.22 -12.36
C PRO A 66 1.40 -21.69 -12.55
N GLY A 67 2.37 -22.14 -11.76
CA GLY A 67 2.79 -23.56 -11.71
C GLY A 67 3.90 -23.90 -12.70
N LEU A 68 5.08 -23.30 -12.51
CA LEU A 68 6.29 -23.70 -13.21
C LEU A 68 6.62 -25.16 -12.87
N ALA A 69 6.83 -25.98 -13.91
CA ALA A 69 7.17 -27.39 -13.77
C ALA A 69 8.31 -27.79 -14.73
N GLY A 70 8.92 -28.94 -14.46
CA GLY A 70 9.99 -29.49 -15.29
C GLY A 70 11.22 -28.57 -15.37
N PRO A 71 11.91 -28.52 -16.53
CA PRO A 71 13.18 -27.81 -16.66
C PRO A 71 13.12 -26.32 -16.27
N LEU A 72 12.02 -25.63 -16.55
CA LEU A 72 11.90 -24.20 -16.19
C LEU A 72 11.91 -23.99 -14.67
N ALA A 73 11.27 -24.88 -13.91
CA ALA A 73 11.29 -24.82 -12.44
C ALA A 73 12.68 -25.13 -11.89
N GLU A 74 13.41 -26.06 -12.51
CA GLU A 74 14.79 -26.39 -12.14
C GLU A 74 15.75 -25.24 -12.42
N TRP A 75 15.63 -24.59 -13.60
CA TRP A 75 16.45 -23.43 -13.95
C TRP A 75 16.17 -22.23 -13.05
N LEU A 76 14.90 -21.96 -12.76
CA LEU A 76 14.52 -20.91 -11.83
C LEU A 76 15.04 -21.20 -10.41
N ARG A 77 14.98 -22.45 -9.96
CA ARG A 77 15.56 -22.85 -8.66
C ARG A 77 17.06 -22.61 -8.62
N ALA A 78 17.78 -22.98 -9.68
CA ALA A 78 19.22 -22.73 -9.79
C ALA A 78 19.55 -21.22 -9.74
N MET A 79 18.81 -20.38 -10.47
CA MET A 79 18.95 -18.91 -10.41
C MET A 79 18.65 -18.37 -9.01
N ASN A 80 17.58 -18.84 -8.37
CA ASN A 80 17.14 -18.33 -7.07
C ASN A 80 18.09 -18.71 -5.92
N GLN A 81 18.78 -19.85 -6.01
CA GLN A 81 19.69 -20.32 -4.97
C GLN A 81 21.13 -19.80 -5.13
N ALA A 82 21.49 -19.28 -6.30
CA ALA A 82 22.83 -18.77 -6.55
C ALA A 82 23.12 -17.47 -5.78
N HIS A 83 24.40 -17.24 -5.51
CA HIS A 83 24.90 -15.99 -4.93
C HIS A 83 24.96 -14.84 -5.94
N ALA A 84 25.03 -15.17 -7.24
CA ALA A 84 25.08 -14.19 -8.31
C ALA A 84 23.76 -13.41 -8.44
N PRO A 85 23.82 -12.10 -8.77
CA PRO A 85 22.64 -11.29 -8.99
C PRO A 85 21.74 -11.84 -10.11
N VAL A 86 20.43 -11.59 -9.97
CA VAL A 86 19.42 -11.97 -10.97
C VAL A 86 18.75 -10.71 -11.54
N LEU A 87 18.78 -10.57 -12.86
CA LEU A 87 18.01 -9.56 -13.60
C LEU A 87 16.77 -10.22 -14.23
N CYS A 88 15.60 -9.92 -13.69
CA CYS A 88 14.32 -10.35 -14.25
C CYS A 88 13.87 -9.42 -15.36
N ILE A 89 13.47 -9.98 -16.50
CA ILE A 89 12.90 -9.23 -17.62
C ILE A 89 11.38 -9.23 -17.47
N ASP A 90 10.82 -8.04 -17.42
CA ASP A 90 9.39 -7.73 -17.28
C ASP A 90 8.80 -8.00 -15.89
N THR A 91 8.89 -9.27 -15.45
CA THR A 91 8.48 -9.78 -14.14
C THR A 91 9.35 -10.96 -13.74
N PRO A 92 9.66 -11.18 -12.45
CA PRO A 92 10.27 -12.44 -12.00
C PRO A 92 9.44 -13.64 -12.45
N SER A 93 10.07 -14.61 -13.09
CA SER A 93 9.38 -15.82 -13.54
C SER A 93 8.79 -16.57 -12.34
N GLY A 94 7.49 -16.84 -12.40
CA GLY A 94 6.74 -17.44 -11.29
C GLY A 94 6.00 -16.42 -10.42
N LEU A 95 6.21 -15.12 -10.60
CA LEU A 95 5.38 -14.10 -9.99
C LEU A 95 4.15 -13.79 -10.85
N ASP A 96 2.97 -13.79 -10.23
CA ASP A 96 1.77 -13.27 -10.86
C ASP A 96 1.86 -11.74 -10.97
N ALA A 97 1.86 -11.24 -12.20
CA ALA A 97 1.99 -9.83 -12.55
C ALA A 97 0.85 -8.93 -12.01
N GLU A 98 -0.33 -9.49 -11.79
CA GLU A 98 -1.49 -8.73 -11.31
C GLU A 98 -1.61 -8.80 -9.79
N THR A 99 -1.45 -10.01 -9.23
CA THR A 99 -1.79 -10.28 -7.82
C THR A 99 -0.60 -10.24 -6.88
N GLY A 100 0.62 -10.38 -7.41
CA GLY A 100 1.85 -10.48 -6.63
C GLY A 100 2.00 -11.81 -5.89
N THR A 101 1.20 -12.82 -6.25
CA THR A 101 1.30 -14.18 -5.69
C THR A 101 2.50 -14.91 -6.31
N TRP A 102 3.31 -15.54 -5.47
CA TRP A 102 4.43 -16.37 -5.92
C TRP A 102 3.99 -17.81 -6.23
N HIS A 103 4.36 -18.30 -7.41
CA HIS A 103 4.09 -19.65 -7.92
C HIS A 103 5.35 -20.40 -8.36
N GLY A 104 6.52 -19.84 -8.09
CA GLY A 104 7.81 -20.49 -8.34
C GLY A 104 8.28 -21.34 -7.15
N PRO A 105 9.49 -21.92 -7.24
CA PRO A 105 10.14 -22.61 -6.14
C PRO A 105 10.25 -21.70 -4.90
N PRO A 106 10.03 -22.22 -3.68
CA PRO A 106 10.02 -21.41 -2.46
C PRO A 106 11.41 -20.97 -2.01
N GLU A 107 12.46 -21.64 -2.50
CA GLU A 107 13.83 -21.36 -2.05
C GLU A 107 14.33 -20.04 -2.63
N ARG A 108 14.83 -19.17 -1.74
CA ARG A 108 15.45 -17.90 -2.10
C ARG A 108 16.82 -17.78 -1.43
N GLY A 109 17.86 -17.62 -2.24
CA GLY A 109 19.22 -17.33 -1.82
C GLY A 109 19.45 -15.85 -1.49
N PRO A 110 20.66 -15.49 -1.05
CA PRO A 110 21.00 -14.14 -0.57
C PRO A 110 21.25 -13.13 -1.70
N SER A 111 21.12 -13.52 -2.96
CA SER A 111 21.46 -12.68 -4.11
C SER A 111 20.58 -11.43 -4.22
N SER A 112 21.19 -10.34 -4.69
CA SER A 112 20.44 -9.16 -5.10
C SER A 112 19.61 -9.48 -6.35
N ARG A 113 18.50 -8.78 -6.49
CA ARG A 113 17.60 -8.94 -7.62
C ARG A 113 17.20 -7.59 -8.17
N HIS A 114 17.10 -7.53 -9.49
CA HIS A 114 16.61 -6.38 -10.22
C HIS A 114 15.51 -6.87 -11.16
N THR A 115 14.46 -6.07 -11.34
CA THR A 115 13.42 -6.35 -12.33
C THR A 115 13.33 -5.18 -13.30
N LEU A 116 13.64 -5.41 -14.57
CA LEU A 116 13.41 -4.44 -15.64
C LEU A 116 11.99 -4.60 -16.20
N SER A 117 11.04 -3.83 -15.68
CA SER A 117 9.65 -3.84 -16.14
C SER A 117 9.48 -3.04 -17.43
N LEU A 118 8.92 -3.68 -18.46
CA LEU A 118 8.81 -3.10 -19.79
C LEU A 118 7.39 -2.58 -20.05
N LEU A 119 7.26 -1.48 -20.79
CA LEU A 119 6.02 -0.77 -21.13
C LEU A 119 5.29 -0.13 -19.93
N THR A 120 5.06 -0.91 -18.88
CA THR A 120 4.40 -0.51 -17.64
C THR A 120 4.95 -1.24 -16.44
N LEU A 121 4.76 -0.64 -15.27
CA LEU A 121 4.84 -1.33 -13.99
C LEU A 121 3.65 -2.29 -13.84
N LYS A 122 3.90 -3.43 -13.21
CA LYS A 122 2.90 -4.47 -12.92
C LYS A 122 2.53 -4.40 -11.45
N PRO A 123 1.24 -4.36 -11.06
CA PRO A 123 0.82 -4.30 -9.66
C PRO A 123 1.42 -5.39 -8.78
N GLY A 124 1.59 -6.58 -9.35
CA GLY A 124 2.18 -7.73 -8.68
C GLY A 124 3.63 -7.53 -8.25
N LEU A 125 4.38 -6.58 -8.83
CA LEU A 125 5.74 -6.24 -8.38
C LEU A 125 5.75 -5.49 -7.04
N PHE A 126 4.62 -4.88 -6.67
CA PHE A 126 4.52 -3.96 -5.53
C PHE A 126 3.56 -4.46 -4.46
N THR A 127 2.99 -5.66 -4.60
CA THR A 127 2.02 -6.23 -3.67
C THR A 127 2.43 -7.64 -3.26
N ARG A 128 1.98 -8.07 -2.08
CA ARG A 128 2.16 -9.44 -1.54
C ARG A 128 3.63 -9.90 -1.62
N ASP A 129 3.85 -11.09 -2.18
CA ASP A 129 5.15 -11.76 -2.29
C ASP A 129 6.03 -11.05 -3.33
N GLY A 130 5.43 -10.32 -4.26
CA GLY A 130 6.15 -9.57 -5.29
C GLY A 130 7.12 -8.55 -4.72
N ARG A 131 6.83 -7.94 -3.56
CA ARG A 131 7.79 -7.04 -2.90
C ARG A 131 9.06 -7.77 -2.45
N ASP A 132 8.94 -9.06 -2.14
CA ASP A 132 10.09 -9.90 -1.84
C ASP A 132 10.80 -10.30 -3.14
N TRP A 133 10.05 -10.70 -4.18
CA TRP A 133 10.61 -11.28 -5.41
C TRP A 133 11.01 -10.29 -6.49
N ALA A 134 10.61 -9.02 -6.44
CA ALA A 134 10.90 -8.05 -7.49
C ALA A 134 12.29 -7.43 -7.36
N GLY A 135 12.81 -7.31 -6.13
CA GLY A 135 14.06 -6.59 -5.87
C GLY A 135 13.94 -5.11 -6.28
N ASP A 136 15.03 -4.54 -6.82
CA ASP A 136 14.98 -3.17 -7.35
C ASP A 136 14.27 -3.15 -8.69
N VAL A 137 13.17 -2.41 -8.79
CA VAL A 137 12.37 -2.32 -10.01
C VAL A 137 12.81 -1.14 -10.86
N TRP A 138 13.25 -1.43 -12.08
CA TRP A 138 13.48 -0.45 -13.14
C TRP A 138 12.30 -0.46 -14.11
N TRP A 139 12.00 0.69 -14.71
CA TRP A 139 10.93 0.81 -15.70
C TRP A 139 11.50 1.38 -16.99
N ASP A 140 11.18 0.72 -18.10
CA ASP A 140 11.43 1.21 -19.45
C ASP A 140 10.12 1.23 -20.24
N GLY A 141 9.72 2.43 -20.70
CA GLY A 141 8.51 2.63 -21.50
C GLY A 141 8.64 2.15 -22.95
N LEU A 142 9.82 1.68 -23.39
CA LEU A 142 10.14 1.27 -24.76
C LEU A 142 9.82 2.34 -25.82
N GLY A 143 9.92 3.60 -25.43
CA GLY A 143 9.58 4.74 -26.30
C GLY A 143 8.09 4.86 -26.64
N VAL A 144 7.20 4.12 -25.96
CA VAL A 144 5.75 4.29 -26.10
C VAL A 144 5.33 5.52 -25.31
N GLU A 145 4.89 6.57 -26.01
CA GLU A 145 4.33 7.77 -25.39
C GLU A 145 3.08 7.41 -24.59
N ARG A 146 3.09 7.73 -23.29
CA ARG A 146 1.89 7.69 -22.45
C ARG A 146 1.23 9.04 -22.50
N ALA A 147 -0.04 9.10 -22.86
CA ALA A 147 -0.85 10.27 -22.57
C ALA A 147 -0.87 10.44 -21.04
N THR A 148 -0.16 11.44 -20.51
CA THR A 148 -0.23 11.81 -19.09
C THR A 148 -1.57 12.47 -18.82
N PRO A 149 -2.48 11.86 -18.04
CA PRO A 149 -3.70 12.54 -17.64
C PRO A 149 -3.33 13.68 -16.68
N GLY A 150 -3.55 14.94 -17.06
CA GLY A 150 -3.50 16.09 -16.14
C GLY A 150 -2.32 17.05 -16.27
N LEU A 151 -1.36 16.83 -17.18
CA LEU A 151 -0.43 17.89 -17.61
C LEU A 151 -0.96 18.48 -18.91
N ALA A 152 -1.57 19.67 -18.85
CA ALA A 152 -1.92 20.43 -20.03
C ALA A 152 -0.64 20.64 -20.86
N ALA A 153 -0.53 19.93 -21.98
CA ALA A 153 0.49 20.21 -22.97
C ALA A 153 0.33 21.66 -23.43
N ALA A 154 1.45 22.40 -23.45
CA ALA A 154 1.47 23.77 -23.94
C ALA A 154 0.82 23.86 -25.34
N PRO A 155 0.03 24.92 -25.63
CA PRO A 155 -0.66 25.04 -26.90
C PRO A 155 0.35 25.47 -27.97
N ASN A 156 0.99 24.51 -28.64
CA ASN A 156 1.61 24.71 -29.95
C ASN A 156 2.01 23.37 -30.58
N ALA A 157 1.02 22.64 -31.09
CA ALA A 157 1.19 21.75 -32.23
C ALA A 157 -0.17 21.54 -32.89
N ALA A 158 -0.39 22.24 -34.01
CA ALA A 158 -1.51 21.97 -34.89
C ALA A 158 -1.27 20.63 -35.59
N ALA A 159 -1.86 19.56 -35.05
CA ALA A 159 -1.96 18.27 -35.72
C ALA A 159 -3.35 17.67 -35.47
N SER A 160 -4.15 17.69 -36.54
CA SER A 160 -5.25 16.79 -36.87
C SER A 160 -6.06 16.16 -35.71
N GLN A 161 -7.23 16.73 -35.46
CA GLN A 161 -8.32 16.08 -34.71
C GLN A 161 -8.88 14.92 -35.54
N THR A 162 -8.25 13.77 -35.45
CA THR A 162 -8.86 12.47 -35.76
C THR A 162 -8.99 11.74 -34.44
N ALA A 163 -10.22 11.33 -34.10
CA ALA A 163 -10.61 10.66 -32.86
C ALA A 163 -9.46 9.89 -32.19
N SER A 164 -8.98 10.42 -31.06
CA SER A 164 -7.93 9.78 -30.29
C SER A 164 -8.39 8.38 -29.90
N PRO A 165 -7.61 7.31 -30.18
CA PRO A 165 -7.86 6.03 -29.53
C PRO A 165 -7.78 6.29 -28.02
N GLU A 166 -8.81 5.89 -27.27
CA GLU A 166 -8.84 6.01 -25.81
C GLU A 166 -7.50 5.49 -25.28
N SER A 167 -6.70 6.40 -24.70
CA SER A 167 -5.46 5.99 -24.06
C SER A 167 -5.85 5.02 -22.95
N PRO A 168 -5.30 3.80 -22.91
CA PRO A 168 -5.74 2.79 -21.97
C PRO A 168 -5.62 3.33 -20.54
N THR A 169 -6.72 3.29 -19.80
CA THR A 169 -6.72 3.69 -18.38
C THR A 169 -5.95 2.64 -17.58
N PRO A 170 -4.96 3.04 -16.76
CA PRO A 170 -4.20 2.07 -15.97
C PRO A 170 -5.05 1.47 -14.85
N ASP A 171 -4.83 0.19 -14.54
CA ASP A 171 -5.55 -0.53 -13.48
C ASP A 171 -5.19 -0.02 -12.07
N ALA A 172 -3.97 0.51 -11.92
CA ALA A 172 -3.48 1.09 -10.69
C ALA A 172 -2.38 2.14 -10.97
N GLN A 173 -2.08 2.96 -9.98
CA GLN A 173 -0.96 3.89 -9.97
C GLN A 173 -0.03 3.61 -8.78
N LEU A 174 1.28 3.68 -9.01
CA LEU A 174 2.24 3.64 -7.92
C LEU A 174 2.26 5.02 -7.24
N LEU A 175 2.13 5.06 -5.91
CA LEU A 175 2.13 6.33 -5.19
C LEU A 175 3.52 6.96 -5.19
N ALA A 176 3.58 8.22 -5.57
CA ALA A 176 4.78 9.04 -5.47
C ALA A 176 4.99 9.52 -4.03
N ALA A 177 6.23 9.86 -3.69
CA ALA A 177 6.55 10.50 -2.43
C ALA A 177 5.78 11.83 -2.31
N PRO A 178 5.03 12.06 -1.21
CA PRO A 178 4.35 13.32 -0.97
C PRO A 178 5.30 14.50 -0.92
N THR A 179 4.87 15.63 -1.48
CA THR A 179 5.56 16.91 -1.27
C THR A 179 5.20 17.45 0.12
N LEU A 180 6.20 17.88 0.88
CA LEU A 180 5.99 18.52 2.17
C LEU A 180 5.52 19.96 1.95
N SER A 181 4.38 20.33 2.53
CA SER A 181 3.93 21.72 2.54
C SER A 181 4.61 22.48 3.68
N VAL A 182 5.12 23.68 3.38
CA VAL A 182 5.64 24.60 4.40
C VAL A 182 4.49 25.49 4.84
N SER A 183 4.13 25.42 6.12
CA SER A 183 3.11 26.31 6.69
C SER A 183 3.64 27.74 6.78
N ALA A 184 2.76 28.72 6.58
CA ALA A 184 3.10 30.13 6.77
C ALA A 184 3.49 30.40 8.24
N HIS A 185 4.41 31.35 8.45
CA HIS A 185 4.79 31.74 9.81
C HIS A 185 3.64 32.35 10.62
N ALA A 186 2.70 33.02 9.94
CA ALA A 186 1.51 33.64 10.56
C ALA A 186 0.35 32.63 10.72
N SER A 187 0.60 31.51 11.39
CA SER A 187 -0.39 30.45 11.63
C SER A 187 -0.73 30.27 13.11
N HIS A 188 -1.93 29.76 13.40
CA HIS A 188 -2.38 29.45 14.76
C HIS A 188 -2.95 28.03 14.87
N LYS A 189 -3.01 27.46 16.08
CA LYS A 189 -3.46 26.07 16.32
C LYS A 189 -4.74 25.67 15.59
N GLY A 190 -5.74 26.57 15.50
CA GLY A 190 -6.99 26.29 14.78
C GLY A 190 -6.85 26.09 13.25
N GLN A 191 -5.79 26.59 12.62
CA GLN A 191 -5.51 26.37 11.19
C GLN A 191 -4.96 24.96 10.92
N PHE A 192 -4.44 24.29 11.95
CA PHE A 192 -3.95 22.91 11.87
C PHE A 192 -5.02 21.87 12.21
N GLY A 193 -6.26 22.32 12.44
CA GLY A 193 -7.41 21.47 12.65
C GLY A 193 -7.53 20.88 14.05
N ASP A 194 -8.78 20.57 14.36
CA ASP A 194 -9.23 20.01 15.62
C ASP A 194 -9.77 18.59 15.35
N MET A 195 -9.22 17.57 16.01
CA MET A 195 -9.65 16.18 15.82
C MET A 195 -9.78 15.38 17.12
N ALA A 196 -10.65 14.38 17.12
CA ALA A 196 -10.82 13.48 18.26
C ALA A 196 -10.53 12.02 17.89
N VAL A 197 -9.98 11.27 18.84
CA VAL A 197 -9.87 9.82 18.80
C VAL A 197 -10.93 9.25 19.74
N VAL A 198 -11.81 8.42 19.21
CA VAL A 198 -12.87 7.72 19.97
C VAL A 198 -12.55 6.23 19.97
N GLY A 199 -12.17 5.70 21.11
CA GLY A 199 -11.67 4.32 21.23
C GLY A 199 -11.24 4.04 22.65
N GLY A 200 -10.43 3.01 22.86
CA GLY A 200 -9.93 2.66 24.19
C GLY A 200 -11.03 2.19 25.14
N ASP A 201 -11.30 0.89 25.08
CA ASP A 201 -12.05 0.14 26.08
C ASP A 201 -11.09 -0.37 27.19
N VAL A 202 -11.66 -0.99 28.23
CA VAL A 202 -10.92 -1.48 29.39
C VAL A 202 -9.78 -2.41 28.95
N GLY A 203 -8.53 -2.03 29.24
CA GLY A 203 -7.33 -2.79 28.89
C GLY A 203 -6.81 -2.55 27.47
N MET A 204 -7.45 -1.67 26.68
CA MET A 204 -7.06 -1.32 25.31
C MET A 204 -6.94 0.20 25.10
N GLU A 205 -6.88 0.98 26.17
CA GLU A 205 -6.76 2.44 26.14
C GLU A 205 -5.51 2.91 25.40
N GLY A 206 -4.44 2.10 25.45
CA GLY A 206 -3.17 2.37 24.77
C GLY A 206 -3.33 2.64 23.27
N ALA A 207 -4.23 1.93 22.58
CA ALA A 207 -4.47 2.13 21.15
C ALA A 207 -5.02 3.53 20.84
N ALA A 208 -5.96 4.01 21.64
CA ALA A 208 -6.52 5.36 21.49
C ALA A 208 -5.48 6.45 21.82
N TRP A 209 -4.67 6.23 22.85
CA TRP A 209 -3.56 7.14 23.18
C TRP A 209 -2.51 7.20 22.08
N LEU A 210 -2.18 6.05 21.50
CA LEU A 210 -1.21 5.90 20.42
C LEU A 210 -1.68 6.62 19.15
N ALA A 211 -2.93 6.41 18.73
CA ALA A 211 -3.53 7.15 17.62
C ALA A 211 -3.56 8.67 17.89
N GLY A 212 -3.86 9.08 19.13
CA GLY A 212 -3.84 10.48 19.53
C GLY A 212 -2.43 11.09 19.45
N SER A 213 -1.42 10.37 19.93
CA SER A 213 -0.02 10.79 19.88
C SER A 213 0.46 10.93 18.44
N ALA A 214 0.15 9.95 17.59
CA ALA A 214 0.47 9.99 16.17
C ALA A 214 -0.18 11.19 15.46
N ALA A 215 -1.43 11.50 15.79
CA ALA A 215 -2.11 12.66 15.25
C ALA A 215 -1.44 13.99 15.62
N LEU A 216 -1.00 14.14 16.88
CA LEU A 216 -0.26 15.33 17.32
C LEU A 216 1.06 15.49 16.57
N HIS A 217 1.86 14.42 16.45
CA HIS A 217 3.15 14.47 15.76
C HIS A 217 3.00 14.63 14.24
N ALA A 218 1.90 14.14 13.66
CA ALA A 218 1.52 14.43 12.27
C ALA A 218 1.02 15.87 12.07
N GLY A 219 0.94 16.67 13.14
CA GLY A 219 0.73 18.11 13.10
C GLY A 219 -0.72 18.56 13.29
N ALA A 220 -1.61 17.73 13.83
CA ALA A 220 -2.93 18.19 14.23
C ALA A 220 -2.82 19.32 15.27
N GLY A 221 -3.66 20.36 15.13
CA GLY A 221 -3.62 21.53 16.00
C GLY A 221 -4.01 21.21 17.44
N ARG A 222 -5.13 20.49 17.61
CA ARG A 222 -5.58 19.95 18.90
C ARG A 222 -6.12 18.55 18.70
N VAL A 223 -5.79 17.68 19.66
CA VAL A 223 -6.24 16.29 19.68
C VAL A 223 -6.94 16.01 21.00
N TRP A 224 -8.18 15.54 20.91
CA TRP A 224 -8.91 15.00 22.06
C TRP A 224 -8.92 13.48 22.00
N VAL A 225 -8.77 12.84 23.14
CA VAL A 225 -9.00 11.40 23.30
C VAL A 225 -10.27 11.19 24.13
N CYS A 226 -11.21 10.48 23.54
CA CYS A 226 -12.49 10.09 24.11
C CYS A 226 -12.44 8.59 24.41
N LEU A 227 -11.97 8.24 25.60
CA LEU A 227 -11.92 6.85 26.06
C LEU A 227 -13.33 6.31 26.32
N LEU A 228 -13.67 5.20 25.68
CA LEU A 228 -14.98 4.55 25.81
C LEU A 228 -15.13 3.83 27.15
N ALA A 229 -14.05 3.26 27.69
CA ALA A 229 -14.02 2.64 29.02
C ALA A 229 -14.51 3.59 30.13
N ARG A 230 -14.21 4.90 30.00
CA ARG A 230 -14.57 5.95 30.97
C ARG A 230 -16.04 6.36 30.93
N GLN A 231 -16.79 5.95 29.91
CA GLN A 231 -18.25 6.18 29.86
C GLN A 231 -19.04 5.04 30.54
N ALA A 232 -18.46 3.84 30.64
CA ALA A 232 -19.11 2.69 31.28
C ALA A 232 -18.93 2.66 32.81
N ALA A 233 -17.86 3.27 33.33
CA ALA A 233 -17.64 3.42 34.77
C ALA A 233 -18.23 4.76 35.25
N GLN A 234 -18.96 4.74 36.38
CA GLN A 234 -19.32 5.94 37.15
C GLN A 234 -18.10 6.87 37.34
N PRO A 235 -18.28 8.18 37.64
CA PRO A 235 -17.16 9.10 37.83
C PRO A 235 -16.35 8.62 39.04
N LEU A 236 -15.33 7.80 38.79
CA LEU A 236 -14.31 7.51 39.77
C LEU A 236 -13.53 8.81 39.90
N SER A 237 -13.90 9.52 40.96
CA SER A 237 -13.09 10.49 41.65
C SER A 237 -11.73 9.88 41.96
N SER A 238 -10.84 9.91 40.98
CA SER A 238 -9.40 9.96 41.12
C SER A 238 -8.86 10.22 39.72
N GLU A 239 -8.03 11.25 39.61
CA GLU A 239 -7.09 11.39 38.51
C GLU A 239 -6.24 10.11 38.49
N GLY A 240 -6.74 9.07 37.84
CA GLY A 240 -6.05 7.80 37.74
C GLY A 240 -4.81 7.98 36.87
N ASP A 241 -3.67 7.73 37.49
CA ASP A 241 -2.26 7.74 37.04
C ASP A 241 -1.94 6.93 35.76
N ALA A 242 -2.89 6.75 34.84
CA ALA A 242 -2.59 6.20 33.53
C ALA A 242 -1.70 7.23 32.80
N PRO A 243 -0.45 6.88 32.45
CA PRO A 243 0.47 7.82 31.79
C PRO A 243 -0.08 8.15 30.39
N HIS A 244 -0.76 9.28 30.28
CA HIS A 244 -1.16 9.86 29.01
C HIS A 244 -0.25 11.03 28.65
N PRO A 245 0.09 11.22 27.35
CA PRO A 245 0.86 12.38 26.91
C PRO A 245 0.19 13.69 27.35
N ARG A 246 0.91 14.55 28.10
CA ARG A 246 0.38 15.82 28.65
C ARG A 246 -0.16 16.79 27.59
N ALA A 247 0.22 16.60 26.33
CA ALA A 247 -0.24 17.39 25.19
C ALA A 247 -1.63 16.98 24.69
N LEU A 248 -2.12 15.78 25.02
CA LEU A 248 -3.43 15.30 24.63
C LEU A 248 -4.51 15.80 25.58
N MET A 249 -5.61 16.27 25.02
CA MET A 249 -6.80 16.66 25.79
C MET A 249 -7.71 15.44 25.97
N THR A 250 -8.48 15.37 27.05
CA THR A 250 -9.50 14.33 27.24
C THR A 250 -10.89 14.94 27.36
N ARG A 251 -11.88 14.29 26.76
CA ARG A 251 -13.31 14.62 26.89
C ARG A 251 -14.15 13.37 26.70
N THR A 252 -15.37 13.36 27.24
CA THR A 252 -16.37 12.35 26.87
C THR A 252 -16.85 12.60 25.45
N LEU A 253 -17.33 11.54 24.77
CA LEU A 253 -17.94 11.69 23.44
C LEU A 253 -19.14 12.64 23.46
N ASP A 254 -19.89 12.68 24.57
CA ASP A 254 -21.06 13.54 24.70
C ASP A 254 -20.73 15.03 24.71
N ALA A 255 -19.59 15.39 25.28
CA ALA A 255 -19.08 16.76 25.29
C ALA A 255 -18.44 17.19 23.97
N LEU A 256 -18.38 16.30 22.96
CA LEU A 256 -17.81 16.58 21.65
C LEU A 256 -18.90 17.00 20.66
N ASP A 257 -18.73 18.18 20.04
CA ASP A 257 -19.49 18.53 18.85
C ASP A 257 -18.89 17.81 17.62
N VAL A 258 -19.37 16.59 17.41
CA VAL A 258 -18.94 15.72 16.33
C VAL A 258 -19.15 16.35 14.94
N ARG A 259 -20.13 17.25 14.77
CA ARG A 259 -20.42 17.90 13.47
C ARG A 259 -19.32 18.83 13.01
N GLN A 260 -18.51 19.33 13.94
CA GLN A 260 -17.38 20.21 13.66
C GLN A 260 -16.03 19.50 13.83
N THR A 261 -16.03 18.22 14.24
CA THR A 261 -14.81 17.50 14.61
C THR A 261 -14.47 16.40 13.61
N HIS A 262 -13.19 16.33 13.23
CA HIS A 262 -12.63 15.20 12.50
C HIS A 262 -12.40 14.04 13.48
N VAL A 263 -12.90 12.85 13.20
CA VAL A 263 -12.87 11.74 14.18
C VAL A 263 -12.14 10.52 13.64
N VAL A 264 -11.21 9.99 14.43
CA VAL A 264 -10.68 8.62 14.29
C VAL A 264 -11.46 7.76 15.27
N CYS A 265 -12.00 6.63 14.83
CA CYS A 265 -12.81 5.76 15.67
C CYS A 265 -12.41 4.29 15.51
N GLY A 266 -12.32 3.59 16.65
CA GLY A 266 -12.19 2.13 16.72
C GLY A 266 -10.87 1.61 17.27
N CYS A 267 -9.83 2.44 17.39
CA CYS A 267 -8.55 2.06 18.00
C CYS A 267 -8.75 1.56 19.44
N GLY A 268 -8.64 0.24 19.64
CA GLY A 268 -8.90 -0.44 20.91
C GLY A 268 -10.30 -0.22 21.47
N GLY A 269 -11.30 -0.01 20.62
CA GLY A 269 -12.65 0.39 21.02
C GLY A 269 -13.50 -0.73 21.64
N GLY A 270 -13.07 -1.99 21.53
CA GLY A 270 -13.80 -3.15 22.04
C GLY A 270 -15.26 -3.20 21.57
N ASP A 271 -16.14 -3.80 22.37
CA ASP A 271 -17.58 -3.79 22.10
C ASP A 271 -18.22 -2.42 22.38
N ALA A 272 -17.61 -1.62 23.27
CA ALA A 272 -18.11 -0.30 23.64
C ALA A 272 -18.25 0.66 22.43
N VAL A 273 -17.44 0.46 21.39
CA VAL A 273 -17.49 1.27 20.15
C VAL A 273 -18.87 1.25 19.49
N ARG A 274 -19.63 0.17 19.64
CA ARG A 274 -20.96 0.00 19.04
C ARG A 274 -21.93 1.11 19.44
N ALA A 275 -21.86 1.58 20.69
CA ALA A 275 -22.72 2.65 21.19
C ALA A 275 -22.35 4.02 20.59
N ALA A 276 -21.08 4.24 20.26
CA ALA A 276 -20.59 5.49 19.68
C ALA A 276 -20.89 5.61 18.17
N LEU A 277 -20.85 4.50 17.44
CA LEU A 277 -20.90 4.47 15.97
C LEU A 277 -22.15 5.13 15.36
N PRO A 278 -23.39 4.93 15.85
CA PRO A 278 -24.57 5.55 15.25
C PRO A 278 -24.48 7.08 15.19
N ARG A 279 -24.03 7.72 16.28
CA ARG A 279 -23.83 9.18 16.35
C ARG A 279 -22.72 9.63 15.42
N LEU A 280 -21.59 8.92 15.42
CA LEU A 280 -20.42 9.26 14.61
C LEU A 280 -20.73 9.14 13.11
N LEU A 281 -21.23 7.98 12.66
CA LEU A 281 -21.57 7.73 11.25
C LEU A 281 -22.57 8.77 10.72
N SER A 282 -23.57 9.11 11.53
CA SER A 282 -24.62 10.06 11.15
C SER A 282 -24.12 11.49 11.02
N SER A 283 -23.24 11.95 11.91
CA SER A 283 -23.03 13.39 12.12
C SER A 283 -21.60 13.89 12.18
N ALA A 284 -20.59 13.03 12.29
CA ALA A 284 -19.19 13.48 12.36
C ALA A 284 -18.77 14.24 11.10
N LYS A 285 -17.95 15.30 11.22
CA LYS A 285 -17.46 16.10 10.08
C LYS A 285 -16.71 15.22 9.08
N SER A 286 -15.76 14.43 9.55
CA SER A 286 -15.08 13.37 8.81
C SER A 286 -14.82 12.16 9.71
N LEU A 287 -14.64 10.98 9.12
CA LEU A 287 -14.34 9.76 9.86
C LEU A 287 -13.15 8.99 9.28
N VAL A 288 -12.28 8.54 10.16
CA VAL A 288 -11.38 7.41 9.94
C VAL A 288 -11.89 6.26 10.80
N LEU A 289 -12.22 5.14 10.18
CA LEU A 289 -12.73 3.94 10.86
C LEU A 289 -11.65 2.86 10.77
N ASP A 290 -11.16 2.44 11.93
CA ASP A 290 -10.14 1.39 12.06
C ASP A 290 -10.59 0.31 13.05
N ALA A 291 -9.93 -0.86 12.99
CA ALA A 291 -10.02 -1.90 14.01
C ALA A 291 -11.46 -2.25 14.45
N ASP A 292 -11.78 -2.02 15.73
CA ASP A 292 -13.06 -2.45 16.32
C ASP A 292 -14.27 -1.72 15.72
N ALA A 293 -14.10 -0.50 15.21
CA ALA A 293 -15.16 0.18 14.47
C ALA A 293 -15.51 -0.58 13.19
N LEU A 294 -14.50 -1.05 12.44
CA LEU A 294 -14.71 -1.85 11.23
C LEU A 294 -15.32 -3.22 11.56
N ASN A 295 -14.86 -3.86 12.65
CA ASN A 295 -15.42 -5.14 13.10
C ASN A 295 -16.90 -5.02 13.52
N ALA A 296 -17.25 -3.97 14.27
CA ALA A 296 -18.63 -3.69 14.65
C ALA A 296 -19.53 -3.44 13.43
N ILE A 297 -19.07 -2.64 12.45
CA ILE A 297 -19.79 -2.39 11.20
C ILE A 297 -19.96 -3.68 10.40
N ALA A 298 -18.93 -4.52 10.30
CA ALA A 298 -19.01 -5.76 9.54
C ALA A 298 -20.10 -6.72 10.07
N GLN A 299 -20.41 -6.66 11.36
CA GLN A 299 -21.37 -7.56 12.01
C GLN A 299 -22.79 -6.97 12.15
N ASP A 300 -22.98 -5.68 11.84
CA ASP A 300 -24.24 -4.97 12.08
C ASP A 300 -24.77 -4.33 10.78
N PRO A 301 -25.83 -4.89 10.16
CA PRO A 301 -26.44 -4.33 8.95
C PRO A 301 -26.93 -2.89 9.10
N ALA A 302 -27.38 -2.47 10.29
CA ALA A 302 -27.83 -1.10 10.51
C ALA A 302 -26.64 -0.12 10.50
N LEU A 303 -25.50 -0.50 11.08
CA LEU A 303 -24.27 0.29 10.99
C LEU A 303 -23.73 0.35 9.55
N GLN A 304 -23.80 -0.75 8.79
CA GLN A 304 -23.46 -0.74 7.36
C GLN A 304 -24.36 0.21 6.58
N HIS A 305 -25.67 0.21 6.86
CA HIS A 305 -26.61 1.11 6.22
C HIS A 305 -26.28 2.58 6.54
N LEU A 306 -25.97 2.91 7.79
CA LEU A 306 -25.53 4.26 8.18
C LEU A 306 -24.23 4.67 7.48
N LEU A 307 -23.27 3.75 7.33
CA LEU A 307 -22.04 4.01 6.58
C LEU A 307 -22.32 4.29 5.11
N CYS A 308 -23.18 3.50 4.45
CA CYS A 308 -23.60 3.77 3.07
C CYS A 308 -24.31 5.13 2.94
N GLN A 309 -25.22 5.46 3.85
CA GLN A 309 -25.90 6.77 3.88
C GLN A 309 -24.92 7.93 4.12
N ARG A 310 -23.81 7.69 4.81
CA ARG A 310 -22.74 8.67 4.96
C ARG A 310 -22.00 8.89 3.63
N GLY A 311 -21.70 7.81 2.91
CA GLY A 311 -21.12 7.86 1.57
C GLY A 311 -22.00 8.60 0.55
N THR A 312 -23.32 8.36 0.55
CA THR A 312 -24.25 9.07 -0.36
C THR A 312 -24.34 10.57 -0.10
N ARG A 313 -24.10 11.01 1.14
CA ARG A 313 -23.98 12.44 1.51
C ARG A 313 -22.59 13.01 1.23
N SER A 314 -21.68 12.21 0.68
CA SER A 314 -20.30 12.58 0.38
C SER A 314 -19.53 13.13 1.58
N LEU A 315 -19.86 12.66 2.79
CA LEU A 315 -19.11 13.04 3.98
C LEU A 315 -17.75 12.30 3.99
N PRO A 316 -16.62 13.01 4.17
CA PRO A 316 -15.30 12.38 4.13
C PRO A 316 -15.20 11.20 5.10
N THR A 317 -14.87 10.04 4.55
CA THR A 317 -14.81 8.77 5.28
C THR A 317 -13.67 7.93 4.73
N ILE A 318 -12.83 7.44 5.62
CA ILE A 318 -11.69 6.57 5.32
C ILE A 318 -11.83 5.30 6.15
N LEU A 319 -11.77 4.14 5.49
CA LEU A 319 -11.72 2.82 6.13
C LEU A 319 -10.30 2.30 6.04
N THR A 320 -9.74 1.79 7.13
CA THR A 320 -8.36 1.28 7.16
C THR A 320 -8.27 -0.23 7.43
N PRO A 321 -9.03 -1.10 6.72
CA PRO A 321 -9.07 -2.53 7.05
C PRO A 321 -7.74 -3.23 6.74
N HIS A 322 -7.30 -4.11 7.63
CA HIS A 322 -6.41 -5.21 7.27
C HIS A 322 -7.18 -6.31 6.50
N PRO A 323 -6.53 -7.30 5.87
CA PRO A 323 -7.21 -8.28 5.03
C PRO A 323 -8.38 -9.03 5.71
N LEU A 324 -8.23 -9.40 6.99
CA LEU A 324 -9.32 -10.05 7.74
C LEU A 324 -10.52 -9.12 8.04
N GLU A 325 -10.30 -7.83 8.35
CA GLU A 325 -11.38 -6.84 8.51
C GLU A 325 -12.10 -6.59 7.18
N ALA A 326 -11.35 -6.48 6.08
CA ALA A 326 -11.90 -6.32 4.73
C ALA A 326 -12.78 -7.51 4.35
N ALA A 327 -12.31 -8.73 4.65
CA ALA A 327 -13.05 -9.97 4.42
C ALA A 327 -14.38 -9.98 5.19
N ARG A 328 -14.36 -9.58 6.48
CA ARG A 328 -15.57 -9.43 7.31
C ARG A 328 -16.54 -8.40 6.74
N LEU A 329 -16.05 -7.22 6.35
CA LEU A 329 -16.88 -6.15 5.75
C LEU A 329 -17.54 -6.60 4.45
N GLN A 330 -16.84 -7.36 3.62
CA GLN A 330 -17.39 -7.87 2.36
C GLN A 330 -18.24 -9.13 2.51
N GLY A 331 -18.08 -9.90 3.58
CA GLY A 331 -18.71 -11.21 3.72
C GLY A 331 -18.03 -12.30 2.88
N CYS A 332 -16.70 -12.21 2.71
CA CYS A 332 -15.89 -13.21 2.01
C CYS A 332 -14.72 -13.70 2.88
N SER A 333 -13.87 -14.56 2.35
CA SER A 333 -12.65 -15.04 3.00
C SER A 333 -11.47 -14.09 2.83
N THR A 334 -10.50 -14.15 3.75
CA THR A 334 -9.22 -13.43 3.60
C THR A 334 -8.45 -13.86 2.35
N GLN A 335 -8.59 -15.13 1.92
CA GLN A 335 -7.97 -15.63 0.70
C GLN A 335 -8.51 -14.91 -0.55
N GLU A 336 -9.83 -14.70 -0.63
CA GLU A 336 -10.46 -13.93 -1.71
C GLU A 336 -10.06 -12.45 -1.70
N ILE A 337 -9.80 -11.87 -0.52
CA ILE A 337 -9.23 -10.52 -0.41
C ILE A 337 -7.83 -10.48 -1.00
N GLN A 338 -6.98 -11.44 -0.62
CA GLN A 338 -5.58 -11.49 -1.04
C GLN A 338 -5.40 -11.88 -2.50
N ALA A 339 -6.33 -12.66 -3.08
CA ALA A 339 -6.30 -13.06 -4.48
C ALA A 339 -6.55 -11.90 -5.45
N ASN A 340 -7.24 -10.84 -5.03
CA ASN A 340 -7.48 -9.65 -5.87
C ASN A 340 -7.57 -8.38 -5.01
N ARG A 341 -6.45 -7.98 -4.38
CA ARG A 341 -6.41 -6.84 -3.45
C ARG A 341 -6.94 -5.54 -4.08
N LEU A 342 -6.58 -5.25 -5.33
CA LEU A 342 -7.03 -4.06 -6.07
C LEU A 342 -8.55 -4.05 -6.24
N GLY A 343 -9.12 -5.11 -6.83
CA GLY A 343 -10.56 -5.20 -7.05
C GLY A 343 -11.35 -5.22 -5.73
N GLN A 344 -10.79 -5.79 -4.67
CA GLN A 344 -11.45 -5.87 -3.36
C GLN A 344 -11.48 -4.52 -2.64
N ALA A 345 -10.37 -3.76 -2.68
CA ALA A 345 -10.34 -2.39 -2.17
C ALA A 345 -11.34 -1.51 -2.93
N GLN A 346 -11.38 -1.63 -4.27
CA GLN A 346 -12.30 -0.87 -5.12
C GLN A 346 -13.78 -1.18 -4.81
N ARG A 347 -14.13 -2.47 -4.68
CA ARG A 347 -15.49 -2.90 -4.30
C ARG A 347 -15.92 -2.35 -2.94
N LEU A 348 -15.03 -2.32 -1.94
CA LEU A 348 -15.34 -1.72 -0.64
C LEU A 348 -15.55 -0.21 -0.76
N ALA A 349 -14.71 0.47 -1.53
CA ALA A 349 -14.78 1.92 -1.73
C ALA A 349 -16.10 2.33 -2.40
N GLU A 350 -16.51 1.59 -3.42
CA GLU A 350 -17.78 1.78 -4.13
C GLU A 350 -18.99 1.46 -3.24
N ARG A 351 -18.96 0.32 -2.54
CA ARG A 351 -20.06 -0.11 -1.66
C ARG A 351 -20.38 0.93 -0.58
N PHE A 352 -19.36 1.48 0.06
CA PHE A 352 -19.53 2.38 1.19
C PHE A 352 -19.42 3.86 0.84
N GLY A 353 -19.08 4.21 -0.41
CA GLY A 353 -18.83 5.60 -0.80
C GLY A 353 -17.70 6.24 0.00
N ALA A 354 -16.65 5.48 0.29
CA ALA A 354 -15.54 5.87 1.17
C ALA A 354 -14.18 5.63 0.50
N VAL A 355 -13.13 6.26 1.03
CA VAL A 355 -11.75 5.89 0.68
C VAL A 355 -11.36 4.66 1.50
N VAL A 356 -10.78 3.65 0.86
CA VAL A 356 -10.37 2.40 1.50
C VAL A 356 -8.86 2.28 1.46
N VAL A 357 -8.24 2.10 2.61
CA VAL A 357 -6.83 1.78 2.81
C VAL A 357 -6.73 0.31 3.20
N LEU A 358 -6.59 -0.57 2.20
CA LEU A 358 -6.44 -2.00 2.41
C LEU A 358 -5.00 -2.33 2.81
N LYS A 359 -4.77 -2.47 4.12
CA LYS A 359 -3.45 -2.69 4.72
C LYS A 359 -2.82 -4.01 4.24
N GLY A 360 -1.49 -4.09 4.30
CA GLY A 360 -0.68 -5.25 3.91
C GLY A 360 0.52 -4.88 3.04
N SER A 361 1.30 -5.89 2.62
CA SER A 361 2.44 -5.73 1.71
C SER A 361 1.96 -5.12 0.38
N GLY A 362 2.37 -3.89 0.09
CA GLY A 362 1.74 -3.06 -0.95
C GLY A 362 0.35 -2.64 -0.52
N THR A 363 0.26 -1.66 0.38
CA THR A 363 -1.04 -1.14 0.82
C THR A 363 -1.76 -0.53 -0.38
N VAL A 364 -3.00 -0.93 -0.59
CA VAL A 364 -3.84 -0.47 -1.71
C VAL A 364 -4.79 0.61 -1.19
N ILE A 365 -4.84 1.75 -1.87
CA ILE A 365 -5.77 2.83 -1.58
C ILE A 365 -6.76 2.98 -2.73
N ALA A 366 -8.05 2.86 -2.45
CA ALA A 366 -9.11 2.91 -3.44
C ALA A 366 -10.17 3.97 -3.09
N GLN A 367 -10.76 4.56 -4.13
CA GLN A 367 -11.88 5.49 -4.04
C GLN A 367 -12.76 5.27 -5.28
N ALA A 368 -14.08 5.39 -5.14
CA ALA A 368 -15.00 5.29 -6.27
C ALA A 368 -14.58 6.24 -7.42
N HIS A 369 -14.58 5.72 -8.65
CA HIS A 369 -14.24 6.45 -9.89
C HIS A 369 -12.82 7.03 -9.94
N ARG A 370 -11.89 6.51 -9.14
CA ARG A 370 -10.47 6.89 -9.17
C ARG A 370 -9.61 5.65 -9.40
N ILE A 371 -8.51 5.82 -10.15
CA ILE A 371 -7.48 4.79 -10.28
C ILE A 371 -6.87 4.48 -8.90
N PRO A 372 -6.92 3.22 -8.42
CA PRO A 372 -6.36 2.82 -7.14
C PRO A 372 -4.85 3.09 -7.03
N GLY A 373 -4.41 3.51 -5.86
CA GLY A 373 -3.01 3.73 -5.53
C GLY A 373 -2.38 2.52 -4.85
N ILE A 374 -1.13 2.19 -5.18
CA ILE A 374 -0.32 1.20 -4.47
C ILE A 374 0.82 1.94 -3.76
N ASN A 375 0.93 1.75 -2.45
CA ASN A 375 2.03 2.31 -1.68
C ASN A 375 3.30 1.45 -1.81
N PRO A 376 4.41 1.99 -2.35
CA PRO A 376 5.67 1.24 -2.48
C PRO A 376 6.48 1.18 -1.17
N SER A 377 6.23 2.08 -0.22
CA SER A 377 7.02 2.21 1.00
C SER A 377 6.59 1.24 2.12
N GLY A 378 7.43 1.13 3.14
CA GLY A 378 7.22 0.32 4.32
C GLY A 378 7.77 -1.10 4.18
N ASN A 379 7.99 -1.77 5.29
CA ASN A 379 8.55 -3.12 5.29
C ASN A 379 7.94 -3.96 6.42
N ALA A 380 8.38 -5.21 6.55
CA ALA A 380 7.83 -6.17 7.50
C ALA A 380 7.88 -5.70 8.96
N ARG A 381 8.70 -4.70 9.31
CA ARG A 381 8.72 -4.10 10.66
C ARG A 381 7.39 -3.49 11.08
N LEU A 382 6.54 -3.09 10.13
CA LEU A 382 5.21 -2.57 10.40
C LEU A 382 4.20 -3.65 10.84
N ALA A 383 4.55 -4.93 10.71
CA ALA A 383 3.74 -6.05 11.21
C ALA A 383 3.88 -6.20 12.73
N SER A 384 3.66 -5.11 13.46
CA SER A 384 3.69 -5.02 14.92
C SER A 384 2.39 -4.40 15.43
N ALA A 385 1.99 -4.74 16.65
CA ALA A 385 0.78 -4.19 17.26
C ALA A 385 0.90 -2.65 17.39
N GLY A 386 -0.22 -1.95 17.20
CA GLY A 386 -0.30 -0.49 17.33
C GLY A 386 0.10 0.32 16.09
N THR A 387 0.82 -0.25 15.11
CA THR A 387 1.19 0.49 13.89
C THR A 387 -0.03 0.93 13.09
N GLY A 388 -1.10 0.13 13.12
CA GLY A 388 -2.41 0.50 12.57
C GLY A 388 -3.03 1.74 13.23
N ASP A 389 -2.94 1.82 14.56
CA ASP A 389 -3.45 2.97 15.34
C ASP A 389 -2.66 4.24 15.01
N VAL A 390 -1.33 4.11 14.85
CA VAL A 390 -0.47 5.21 14.38
C VAL A 390 -0.94 5.72 13.01
N LEU A 391 -1.12 4.80 12.05
CA LEU A 391 -1.62 5.16 10.72
C LEU A 391 -2.99 5.85 10.79
N ALA A 392 -3.92 5.34 11.59
CA ALA A 392 -5.24 5.94 11.76
C ALA A 392 -5.16 7.38 12.31
N GLY A 393 -4.29 7.61 13.31
CA GLY A 393 -3.98 8.93 13.85
C GLY A 393 -3.39 9.89 12.81
N MET A 394 -2.41 9.42 12.04
CA MET A 394 -1.79 10.21 10.96
C MET A 394 -2.82 10.62 9.89
N ILE A 395 -3.70 9.70 9.47
CA ILE A 395 -4.77 10.00 8.52
C ILE A 395 -5.73 11.04 9.12
N GLY A 396 -6.12 10.89 10.39
CA GLY A 396 -6.97 11.84 11.09
C GLY A 396 -6.41 13.25 11.12
N ALA A 397 -5.09 13.38 11.38
CA ALA A 397 -4.41 14.68 11.40
C ALA A 397 -4.43 15.36 10.03
N ARG A 398 -4.26 14.60 8.94
CA ARG A 398 -4.32 15.14 7.58
C ARG A 398 -5.70 15.64 7.20
N LEU A 399 -6.75 14.89 7.55
CA LEU A 399 -8.13 15.38 7.40
C LEU A 399 -8.34 16.68 8.19
N ALA A 400 -7.81 16.78 9.41
CA ALA A 400 -7.93 17.98 10.23
C ALA A 400 -7.20 19.20 9.62
N GLN A 401 -6.07 18.96 8.95
CA GLN A 401 -5.29 19.98 8.25
C GLN A 401 -5.90 20.41 6.90
N GLY A 402 -7.03 19.83 6.51
CA GLY A 402 -7.79 20.25 5.32
C GLY A 402 -7.53 19.44 4.06
N ASP A 403 -6.76 18.35 4.14
CA ASP A 403 -6.65 17.40 3.03
C ASP A 403 -8.01 16.75 2.74
N ASP A 404 -8.27 16.47 1.46
CA ASP A 404 -9.37 15.57 1.11
C ASP A 404 -9.07 14.13 1.58
N ALA A 405 -10.09 13.27 1.59
CA ALA A 405 -9.94 11.90 2.11
C ALA A 405 -8.90 11.06 1.36
N TRP A 406 -8.73 11.30 0.06
CA TRP A 406 -7.74 10.59 -0.76
C TRP A 406 -6.33 11.07 -0.46
N GLN A 407 -6.13 12.39 -0.42
CA GLN A 407 -4.87 13.03 -0.06
C GLN A 407 -4.43 12.63 1.35
N ALA A 408 -5.35 12.64 2.33
CA ALA A 408 -5.07 12.25 3.70
C ALA A 408 -4.61 10.79 3.79
N ALA A 409 -5.32 9.87 3.12
CA ALA A 409 -4.98 8.46 3.09
C ALA A 409 -3.63 8.20 2.40
N THR A 410 -3.44 8.71 1.19
CA THR A 410 -2.23 8.44 0.38
C THR A 410 -0.96 9.00 1.00
N GLN A 411 -1.01 10.22 1.56
CA GLN A 411 0.15 10.82 2.21
C GLN A 411 0.50 10.11 3.52
N ALA A 412 -0.49 9.86 4.39
CA ALA A 412 -0.25 9.21 5.67
C ALA A 412 0.29 7.78 5.50
N VAL A 413 -0.28 7.00 4.57
CA VAL A 413 0.22 5.65 4.25
C VAL A 413 1.67 5.70 3.75
N PHE A 414 1.99 6.64 2.87
CA PHE A 414 3.34 6.77 2.34
C PHE A 414 4.36 7.11 3.42
N TRP A 415 4.06 8.12 4.26
CA TRP A 415 4.96 8.52 5.35
C TRP A 415 5.09 7.46 6.43
N HIS A 416 4.01 6.77 6.77
CA HIS A 416 4.03 5.64 7.69
C HIS A 416 4.95 4.51 7.18
N GLY A 417 4.88 4.19 5.88
CA GLY A 417 5.80 3.25 5.24
C GLY A 417 7.24 3.76 5.22
N GLN A 418 7.45 5.02 4.81
CA GLN A 418 8.77 5.64 4.76
C GLN A 418 9.46 5.66 6.13
N ALA A 419 8.71 5.91 7.21
CA ALA A 419 9.22 5.85 8.57
C ALA A 419 9.78 4.46 8.93
N ALA A 420 9.13 3.39 8.46
CA ALA A 420 9.65 2.04 8.63
C ALA A 420 10.87 1.75 7.75
N ASP A 421 10.94 2.31 6.54
CA ASP A 421 12.08 2.15 5.63
C ASP A 421 13.34 2.86 6.15
N GLN A 422 13.16 3.99 6.82
CA GLN A 422 14.23 4.75 7.46
C GLN A 422 14.55 4.26 8.88
N TRP A 423 13.81 3.26 9.38
CA TRP A 423 13.99 2.74 10.73
C TRP A 423 15.36 2.06 10.88
N PRO A 424 16.13 2.37 11.94
CA PRO A 424 17.44 1.76 12.14
C PRO A 424 17.35 0.23 12.16
N PRO A 425 18.13 -0.49 11.32
CA PRO A 425 17.92 -1.92 11.13
C PRO A 425 18.20 -2.74 12.40
N GLN A 426 19.01 -2.20 13.31
CA GLN A 426 19.39 -2.84 14.58
C GLN A 426 18.35 -2.67 15.68
N LEU A 427 17.34 -1.81 15.50
CA LEU A 427 16.33 -1.53 16.52
C LEU A 427 15.00 -2.20 16.16
N PRO A 428 14.30 -2.81 17.13
CA PRO A 428 12.92 -3.22 16.92
C PRO A 428 12.06 -1.99 16.66
N LEU A 429 11.11 -2.10 15.72
CA LEU A 429 10.11 -1.07 15.50
C LEU A 429 8.98 -1.26 16.51
N ILE A 430 8.76 -0.25 17.34
CA ILE A 430 7.67 -0.19 18.31
C ILE A 430 6.76 1.00 17.98
N ALA A 431 5.46 0.79 18.10
CA ALA A 431 4.49 1.76 17.62
C ALA A 431 4.55 3.09 18.39
N ASP A 432 4.85 3.09 19.69
CA ASP A 432 5.01 4.31 20.50
C ASP A 432 6.04 5.26 19.89
N ARG A 433 7.17 4.74 19.43
CA ARG A 433 8.24 5.54 18.81
C ARG A 433 7.91 5.90 17.37
N LEU A 434 7.18 5.03 16.65
CA LEU A 434 6.66 5.35 15.33
C LEU A 434 5.67 6.52 15.38
N ALA A 435 4.85 6.60 16.44
CA ALA A 435 3.89 7.69 16.65
C ALA A 435 4.54 9.06 16.84
N GLU A 436 5.83 9.10 17.24
CA GLU A 436 6.59 10.35 17.39
C GLU A 436 7.16 10.85 16.05
N ILE A 437 7.21 9.99 15.02
CA ILE A 437 7.77 10.36 13.72
C ILE A 437 6.83 11.32 13.01
N SER A 438 7.38 12.47 12.65
CA SER A 438 6.65 13.53 11.96
C SER A 438 7.17 13.62 10.52
N PRO A 439 6.29 13.59 9.51
CA PRO A 439 6.72 13.73 8.12
C PRO A 439 7.59 14.96 7.89
N GLY A 440 8.82 14.75 7.42
CA GLY A 440 9.75 15.84 7.11
C GLY A 440 10.38 16.55 8.32
N ARG A 441 10.25 16.01 9.54
CA ARG A 441 10.89 16.57 10.75
C ARG A 441 11.54 15.46 11.56
N ARG A 442 12.82 15.65 11.89
CA ARG A 442 13.53 14.77 12.84
C ARG A 442 12.90 14.89 14.22
N THR A 443 12.70 13.76 14.88
CA THR A 443 12.25 13.73 16.28
C THR A 443 13.31 14.35 17.19
N ALA A 444 12.92 14.84 18.38
CA ALA A 444 13.86 15.29 19.41
C ALA A 444 14.83 14.18 19.86
N SER A 445 14.49 12.92 19.59
CA SER A 445 15.31 11.75 19.89
C SER A 445 16.41 11.45 18.85
N GLY A 446 16.49 12.24 17.77
CA GLY A 446 17.48 12.05 16.71
C GLY A 446 17.18 10.90 15.75
N LEU A 447 16.05 10.20 15.93
CA LEU A 447 15.51 9.28 14.94
C LEU A 447 14.88 10.09 13.79
N PRO A 448 15.14 9.68 12.52
CA PRO A 448 14.68 10.38 11.33
C PRO A 448 13.16 10.60 11.31
#